data_AF-A0A0L1CWG9-F1
#
_entry.id   AF-A0A0L1CWG9-F1
#
_cell.length_a   1.000
_cell.length_b   1.000
_cell.length_c   1.000
_cell.angle_alpha   90.00
_cell.angle_beta   90.00
_cell.angle_gamma   90.00
#
_symmetry.space_group_name_H-M   'P 1'
#
loop_
_entity.id
_entity.type
_entity.pdbx_description
1 polymer ?
#
loop_
_entity_poly.entity_id
_entity_poly.type
_entity_poly.pdbx_seq_one_letter_code
_entity_poly.pdbx_strand_id
1 'polypeptide(L)'
;MLAISSNLSKMIIFIFAIIIIVVLCVITYLYLYKDESLVSKHYINYMAIPENDGVFTWLPDFFPHVAVDISIYTNVEDDYFFFLFFPNK
;
A
#
# COMPACT_ATOMS: atom_id res chain seq x y z
N MET A 1 -8.51 28.52 -44.95
CA MET A 1 -8.46 27.09 -44.56
C MET A 1 -7.24 26.74 -43.68
N LEU A 2 -6.03 27.27 -43.96
CA LEU A 2 -4.80 27.03 -43.18
C LEU A 2 -4.82 27.57 -41.72
N ALA A 3 -5.52 28.67 -41.43
CA ALA A 3 -5.57 29.23 -40.08
C ALA A 3 -6.40 28.37 -39.09
N ILE A 4 -7.42 27.68 -39.59
CA ILE A 4 -8.30 26.81 -38.79
C ILE A 4 -7.54 25.55 -38.37
N SER A 5 -6.69 24.99 -39.24
CA SER A 5 -5.85 23.84 -38.89
C SER A 5 -4.75 24.19 -37.89
N SER A 6 -4.19 25.40 -37.97
CA SER A 6 -3.22 25.94 -36.99
C SER A 6 -3.82 26.05 -35.57
N ASN A 7 -5.04 26.59 -35.47
CA ASN A 7 -5.73 26.71 -34.18
C ASN A 7 -6.14 25.34 -33.61
N LEU A 8 -6.57 24.42 -34.47
CA LEU A 8 -6.88 23.04 -34.08
C LEU A 8 -5.62 22.33 -33.54
N SER A 9 -4.49 22.48 -34.21
CA SER A 9 -3.20 21.91 -33.77
C SER A 9 -2.77 22.44 -32.40
N LYS A 10 -2.89 23.75 -32.16
CA LYS A 10 -2.59 24.36 -30.84
C LYS A 10 -3.48 23.82 -29.74
N MET A 11 -4.78 23.64 -30.02
CA MET A 11 -5.74 23.10 -29.06
C MET A 11 -5.42 21.64 -28.71
N ILE A 12 -5.03 20.83 -29.70
CA ILE A 12 -4.59 19.44 -29.50
C ILE A 12 -3.33 19.39 -28.63
N ILE A 13 -2.32 20.20 -28.94
CA ILE A 13 -1.07 20.27 -28.15
C ILE A 13 -1.37 20.70 -26.70
N PHE A 14 -2.28 21.65 -26.50
CA PHE A 14 -2.69 22.09 -25.17
C PHE A 14 -3.35 20.97 -24.36
N ILE A 15 -4.23 20.18 -24.98
CA ILE A 15 -4.85 19.01 -24.33
C ILE A 15 -3.79 17.97 -23.95
N PHE A 16 -2.84 17.67 -24.85
CA PHE A 16 -1.75 16.74 -24.52
C PHE A 16 -0.87 17.24 -23.36
N ALA A 17 -0.58 18.54 -23.31
CA ALA A 17 0.15 19.13 -22.20
C ALA A 17 -0.58 18.95 -20.86
N ILE A 18 -1.91 19.15 -20.84
CA ILE A 18 -2.73 18.90 -19.64
C ILE A 18 -2.66 17.43 -19.24
N ILE A 19 -2.81 16.50 -20.18
CA ILE A 19 -2.74 15.06 -19.91
C ILE A 19 -1.38 14.70 -19.29
N ILE A 20 -0.29 15.21 -19.84
CA ILE A 20 1.06 14.97 -19.30
C ILE A 20 1.17 15.49 -17.86
N ILE A 21 0.67 16.71 -17.60
CA ILE A 21 0.67 17.29 -16.24
C ILE A 21 -0.12 16.41 -15.28
N VAL A 22 -1.32 15.96 -15.66
CA VAL A 22 -2.16 15.08 -14.83
C VAL A 22 -1.44 13.76 -14.54
N VAL A 23 -0.82 13.14 -15.55
CA VAL A 23 -0.04 11.90 -15.35
C VAL A 23 1.13 12.14 -14.39
N LEU A 24 1.86 13.24 -14.54
CA LEU A 24 2.95 13.59 -13.62
C LEU A 24 2.43 13.77 -12.18
N CYS A 25 1.32 14.48 -11.99
CA CYS A 25 0.69 14.63 -10.68
C CYS A 25 0.33 13.28 -10.05
N VAL A 26 -0.24 12.36 -10.83
CA VAL A 26 -0.58 11.01 -10.36
C VAL A 26 0.67 10.23 -9.97
N ILE A 27 1.73 10.27 -10.78
CA ILE A 27 2.99 9.59 -10.47
C ILE A 27 3.61 10.16 -9.18
N THR A 28 3.66 11.49 -9.04
CA THR A 28 4.17 12.13 -7.83
C THR A 28 3.33 11.80 -6.60
N TYR A 29 2.00 11.78 -6.73
CA TYR A 29 1.11 11.37 -5.64
C TYR A 29 1.40 9.92 -5.21
N LEU A 30 1.51 8.99 -6.15
CA LEU A 30 1.83 7.59 -5.86
C LEU A 30 3.21 7.42 -5.25
N TYR A 31 4.19 8.24 -5.65
CA TYR A 31 5.53 8.19 -5.09
C TYR A 31 5.59 8.76 -3.66
N LEU A 32 4.88 9.86 -3.40
CA LEU A 32 4.77 10.46 -2.06
C LEU A 32 3.95 9.60 -1.09
N TYR A 33 2.93 8.91 -1.60
CA TYR A 33 2.06 8.05 -0.79
C TYR A 33 2.53 6.59 -0.77
N LYS A 34 3.73 6.30 -1.29
CA LYS A 34 4.32 4.99 -1.14
C LYS A 34 4.71 4.83 0.33
N ASP A 35 3.91 4.08 1.07
CA ASP A 35 4.15 3.76 2.47
C ASP A 35 5.34 2.78 2.58
N GLU A 36 6.56 3.33 2.58
CA GLU A 36 7.80 2.57 2.76
C GLU A 36 7.98 2.09 4.21
N SER A 37 7.28 2.75 5.15
CA SER A 37 7.24 2.42 6.57
C SER A 37 6.39 1.19 6.91
N LEU A 38 5.53 0.75 5.98
CA LEU A 38 4.68 -0.42 6.19
C LEU A 38 5.51 -1.70 6.20
N VAL A 39 5.73 -2.24 7.40
CA VAL A 39 6.29 -3.57 7.59
C VAL A 39 5.14 -4.58 7.60
N SER A 40 5.20 -5.55 6.70
CA SER A 40 4.24 -6.67 6.65
C SER A 40 4.92 -7.98 7.01
N LYS A 41 4.26 -8.78 7.85
CA LYS A 41 4.69 -10.12 8.24
C LYS A 41 3.55 -11.10 8.08
N HIS A 42 3.90 -12.30 7.65
CA HIS A 42 2.93 -13.37 7.44
C HIS A 42 3.44 -14.67 8.05
N TYR A 43 2.57 -15.34 8.81
CA TYR A 43 2.86 -16.62 9.45
C TYR A 43 1.73 -17.60 9.15
N ILE A 44 2.11 -18.83 8.84
CA ILE A 44 1.17 -19.89 8.47
C ILE A 44 0.21 -20.20 9.64
N ASN A 45 0.69 -20.13 10.88
CA ASN A 45 -0.09 -20.38 12.09
C ASN A 45 0.59 -19.82 13.34
N TYR A 46 -0.09 -19.91 14.48
CA TYR A 46 0.41 -19.51 15.79
C TYR A 46 1.81 -20.06 16.12
N MET A 47 2.07 -21.34 15.83
CA MET A 47 3.33 -22.02 16.16
C MET A 47 4.48 -21.63 15.22
N ALA A 48 4.17 -21.01 14.08
CA ALA A 48 5.15 -20.56 13.11
C ALA A 48 5.73 -19.18 13.47
N ILE A 49 5.23 -18.51 14.51
CA ILE A 49 5.75 -17.23 15.00
C ILE A 49 7.03 -17.49 15.80
N PRO A 50 8.21 -17.01 15.34
CA PRO A 50 9.48 -17.26 16.01
C PRO A 50 9.60 -16.55 17.36
N GLU A 51 10.23 -17.19 18.36
CA GLU A 51 10.44 -16.59 19.70
C GLU A 51 11.28 -15.31 19.69
N ASN A 52 12.14 -15.14 18.68
CA ASN A 52 12.96 -13.94 18.50
C ASN A 52 12.24 -12.81 17.76
N ASP A 53 11.00 -13.03 17.31
CA ASP A 53 10.18 -12.01 16.69
C ASP A 53 9.41 -11.22 17.76
N GLY A 54 9.36 -9.89 17.64
CA GLY A 54 8.59 -9.05 18.57
C GLY A 54 7.11 -9.43 18.65
N VAL A 55 6.54 -9.95 17.55
CA VAL A 55 5.16 -10.46 17.50
C VAL A 55 4.92 -11.60 18.51
N PHE A 56 5.95 -12.38 18.85
CA PHE A 56 5.83 -13.47 19.82
C PHE A 56 5.36 -12.98 21.20
N THR A 57 5.73 -11.76 21.57
CA THR A 57 5.32 -11.15 22.85
C THR A 57 3.83 -10.83 22.94
N TRP A 58 3.12 -10.88 21.81
CA TRP A 58 1.68 -10.61 21.72
C TRP A 58 0.83 -11.88 21.87
N LEU A 59 1.48 -13.03 22.02
CA LEU A 59 0.82 -14.32 22.12
C LEU A 59 0.52 -14.70 23.58
N PRO A 60 -0.68 -15.24 23.89
CA PRO A 60 -1.82 -15.46 23.00
C PRO A 60 -2.82 -14.29 22.95
N ASP A 61 -2.52 -13.17 23.61
CA ASP A 61 -3.47 -12.07 23.85
C ASP A 61 -4.12 -11.53 22.56
N PHE A 62 -3.36 -11.40 21.49
CA PHE A 62 -3.86 -10.95 20.18
C PHE A 62 -4.15 -12.08 19.19
N PHE A 63 -3.50 -13.24 19.36
CA PHE A 63 -3.66 -14.38 18.47
C PHE A 63 -3.93 -15.64 19.29
N PRO A 64 -5.14 -16.22 19.19
CA PRO A 64 -5.42 -17.47 19.89
C PRO A 64 -4.56 -18.61 19.35
N HIS A 65 -4.33 -19.64 20.16
CA HIS A 65 -3.56 -20.83 19.73
C HIS A 65 -4.11 -21.53 18.48
N VAL A 66 -5.38 -21.31 18.16
CA VAL A 66 -6.05 -21.82 16.96
C VAL A 66 -5.89 -20.91 15.75
N ALA A 67 -5.18 -19.79 15.84
CA ALA A 67 -5.02 -18.88 14.71
C ALA A 67 -4.15 -19.49 13.59
N VAL A 68 -4.65 -19.36 12.36
CA VAL A 68 -3.98 -19.73 11.11
C VAL A 68 -4.02 -18.56 10.15
N ASP A 69 -3.09 -18.55 9.18
CA ASP A 69 -2.99 -17.51 8.15
C ASP A 69 -2.97 -16.11 8.78
N ILE A 70 -1.95 -15.90 9.61
CA ILE A 70 -1.77 -14.70 10.41
C ILE A 70 -1.00 -13.69 9.57
N SER A 71 -1.62 -12.55 9.30
CA SER A 71 -1.00 -11.43 8.58
C SER A 71 -1.00 -10.19 9.47
N ILE A 72 0.16 -9.56 9.60
CA ILE A 72 0.38 -8.41 10.47
C ILE A 72 1.00 -7.30 9.65
N TYR A 73 0.47 -6.10 9.82
CA TYR A 73 0.90 -4.91 9.12
C TYR A 73 1.10 -3.82 10.15
N THR A 74 2.31 -3.28 10.19
CA THR A 74 2.71 -2.25 11.16
C THR A 74 3.31 -1.10 10.38
N ASN A 75 2.81 0.11 10.61
CA ASN A 75 3.44 1.33 10.17
C ASN A 75 3.75 2.15 11.43
N VAL A 76 5.04 2.27 11.72
CA VAL A 76 5.54 2.97 12.90
C VAL A 76 5.53 4.48 12.71
N GLU A 77 5.65 4.96 11.47
CA GLU A 77 5.67 6.40 11.17
C GLU A 77 4.28 7.03 11.33
N ASP A 78 3.22 6.28 11.00
CA ASP A 78 1.83 6.71 11.10
C ASP A 78 1.11 6.14 12.35
N ASP A 79 1.86 5.57 13.30
CA ASP A 79 1.36 5.07 14.59
C ASP A 79 0.17 4.08 14.49
N TYR A 80 0.15 3.21 13.48
CA TYR A 80 -0.91 2.22 13.32
C TYR A 80 -0.40 0.80 13.06
N PHE A 81 -1.21 -0.16 13.49
CA PHE A 81 -1.04 -1.56 13.11
C PHE A 81 -2.40 -2.22 12.93
N PHE A 82 -2.43 -3.23 12.08
CA PHE A 82 -3.58 -4.11 11.93
C PHE A 82 -3.14 -5.54 11.74
N PHE A 83 -3.98 -6.47 12.14
CA PHE A 83 -3.73 -7.90 12.00
C PHE A 83 -5.00 -8.62 11.53
N LEU A 84 -4.79 -9.67 10.75
CA LEU A 84 -5.82 -10.57 10.25
C LEU A 84 -5.39 -12.00 10.56
N PHE A 85 -6.32 -12.81 11.03
CA PHE A 85 -6.12 -14.25 11.18
C PHE A 85 -7.44 -14.98 11.00
N PHE A 86 -7.35 -16.27 10.74
CA PHE A 86 -8.50 -17.16 10.69
C PHE A 86 -8.43 -18.18 11.83
N PRO A 87 -9.56 -18.62 12.39
CA PRO A 87 -9.57 -19.76 13.29
C PRO A 87 -9.30 -21.05 12.49
N ASN A 88 -8.49 -21.94 13.06
CA ASN A 88 -8.35 -23.30 12.58
C ASN A 88 -9.70 -24.01 12.70
N LYS A 89 -10.15 -24.65 11.61
CA LYS A 89 -11.43 -25.36 11.56
C LYS A 89 -11.42 -26.64 12.37
#